data_AF-A0A953XX34-F1
#
_entry.id   AF-A0A953XX34-F1
#
_cell.length_a   1.000
_cell.length_b   1.000
_cell.length_c   1.000
_cell.angle_alpha   90.00
_cell.angle_beta   90.00
_cell.angle_gamma   90.00
#
_symmetry.space_group_name_H-M   'P 1'
#
loop_
_entity.id
_entity.type
_entity.pdbx_description
1 polymer ?
#
loop_
_entity_poly.entity_id
_entity_poly.type
_entity_poly.pdbx_seq_one_letter_code
_entity_poly.pdbx_strand_id
1 'polypeptide(L)'
;NTNGVLKDINDAESRYVYLTVSRALELIEKRDVKSGMVPKLQGVIQAIRGGVKRAYLINGLTPHSLLTEVFTLKGKGTMLIDDAAEQEYLERG
;
A
#
# COMPACT_ATOMS: atom_id res chain seq x y z
N ASN A 1 -9.96 -9.55 -4.17
CA ASN A 1 -10.05 -8.16 -4.66
C ASN A 1 -10.30 -7.24 -3.47
N THR A 2 -9.40 -6.32 -3.12
CA THR A 2 -9.46 -5.51 -1.88
C THR A 2 -9.09 -4.06 -2.15
N ASN A 3 -9.59 -3.12 -1.34
CA ASN A 3 -9.29 -1.69 -1.39
C ASN A 3 -7.92 -1.38 -0.75
N GLY A 4 -6.85 -2.03 -1.22
CA GLY A 4 -5.52 -1.95 -0.59
C GLY A 4 -5.33 -2.93 0.57
N VAL A 5 -4.49 -2.54 1.54
CA VAL A 5 -4.12 -3.29 2.75
C VAL A 5 -4.93 -2.76 3.93
N LEU A 6 -5.62 -3.64 4.66
CA LEU A 6 -6.50 -3.29 5.77
C LEU A 6 -5.81 -3.55 7.12
N LYS A 7 -6.07 -2.70 8.12
CA LYS A 7 -5.66 -2.90 9.52
C LYS A 7 -6.53 -3.97 10.19
N ASP A 8 -7.81 -3.98 9.88
CA ASP A 8 -8.78 -4.98 10.29
C ASP A 8 -9.44 -5.57 9.03
N ILE A 9 -9.35 -6.88 8.88
CA ILE A 9 -9.91 -7.62 7.75
C ILE A 9 -11.44 -7.51 7.65
N ASN A 10 -12.11 -7.19 8.76
CA ASN A 10 -13.56 -7.04 8.88
C ASN A 10 -14.04 -5.61 8.69
N ASP A 11 -13.14 -4.62 8.70
CA ASP A 11 -13.46 -3.21 8.48
C ASP A 11 -12.83 -2.73 7.16
N ALA A 12 -13.68 -2.50 6.16
CA ALA A 12 -13.26 -2.05 4.83
C ALA A 12 -12.66 -0.62 4.82
N GLU A 13 -12.96 0.20 5.82
CA GLU A 13 -12.44 1.57 5.97
C GLU A 13 -11.12 1.60 6.75
N SER A 14 -10.74 0.49 7.40
CA SER A 14 -9.49 0.36 8.17
C SER A 14 -8.22 0.30 7.31
N ARG A 15 -8.28 0.75 6.06
CA ARG A 15 -7.17 0.74 5.11
C ARG A 15 -5.96 1.55 5.61
N TYR A 16 -4.76 1.01 5.40
CA TYR A 16 -3.53 1.80 5.46
C TYR A 16 -3.44 2.75 4.26
N VAL A 17 -3.42 4.07 4.52
CA VAL A 17 -3.19 5.06 3.46
C VAL A 17 -1.82 4.84 2.82
N TYR A 18 -0.81 4.64 3.67
CA TYR A 18 0.54 4.26 3.24
C TYR A 18 1.16 3.24 4.20
N LEU A 19 2.21 2.57 3.74
CA LEU A 19 3.09 1.67 4.49
C LEU A 19 4.55 1.90 4.07
N THR A 20 5.46 1.76 5.01
CA THR A 20 6.89 1.58 4.68
C THR A 20 7.19 0.12 4.37
N VAL A 21 8.35 -0.16 3.77
CA VAL A 21 8.79 -1.53 3.49
C VAL A 21 8.90 -2.35 4.78
N SER A 22 9.49 -1.81 5.86
CA SER A 22 9.57 -2.51 7.14
C SER A 22 8.20 -2.87 7.70
N ARG A 23 7.25 -1.92 7.74
CA ARG A 23 5.89 -2.18 8.23
C ARG A 23 5.15 -3.21 7.38
N ALA A 24 5.33 -3.16 6.06
CA ALA A 24 4.74 -4.16 5.17
C ALA A 24 5.28 -5.57 5.42
N LEU A 25 6.58 -5.71 5.74
CA LEU A 25 7.19 -6.99 6.11
C LEU A 25 6.67 -7.50 7.45
N GLU A 26 6.56 -6.63 8.45
CA GLU A 26 5.98 -7.01 9.75
C GLU A 26 4.56 -7.56 9.61
N LEU A 27 3.73 -6.92 8.77
CA LEU A 27 2.37 -7.37 8.50
C LEU A 27 2.33 -8.75 7.82
N ILE A 28 3.29 -9.04 6.93
CA ILE A 28 3.44 -10.37 6.33
C ILE A 28 3.84 -11.40 7.38
N GLU A 29 4.82 -11.09 8.23
CA GLU A 29 5.34 -11.99 9.26
C GLU A 29 4.29 -12.35 10.31
N LYS A 30 3.52 -11.35 10.77
CA LYS A 30 2.43 -11.53 11.74
C LYS A 30 1.20 -12.24 11.16
N ARG A 31 1.16 -12.43 9.84
CA ARG A 31 -0.01 -12.95 9.09
C ARG A 31 -1.27 -12.09 9.24
N ASP A 32 -1.10 -10.80 9.47
CA ASP A 32 -2.18 -9.82 9.60
C ASP A 32 -2.75 -9.38 8.23
N VAL A 33 -2.37 -10.05 7.15
CA VAL A 33 -2.82 -9.76 5.78
C VAL A 33 -3.45 -10.99 5.12
N LYS A 34 -4.47 -10.76 4.28
CA LYS A 34 -5.12 -11.83 3.50
C LYS A 34 -4.08 -12.63 2.70
N SER A 35 -4.25 -13.94 2.57
CA SER A 35 -3.27 -14.83 1.91
C SER A 35 -2.86 -14.37 0.50
N GLY A 36 -3.81 -13.91 -0.31
CA GLY A 36 -3.54 -13.38 -1.65
C GLY A 36 -2.85 -12.01 -1.69
N MET A 37 -2.71 -11.33 -0.55
CA MET A 37 -2.02 -10.04 -0.42
C MET A 37 -0.52 -10.21 -0.19
N VAL A 38 -0.10 -11.30 0.45
CA VAL A 38 1.33 -11.60 0.69
C VAL A 38 2.16 -11.53 -0.60
N PRO A 39 1.82 -12.26 -1.69
CA PRO A 39 2.62 -12.19 -2.92
C PRO A 39 2.56 -10.80 -3.58
N LYS A 40 1.47 -10.04 -3.39
CA LYS A 40 1.35 -8.67 -3.92
C LYS A 40 2.29 -7.71 -3.19
N LEU A 41 2.32 -7.78 -1.87
CA LEU A 41 3.22 -6.98 -1.05
C LEU A 41 4.68 -7.35 -1.33
N GLN A 42 5.02 -8.64 -1.43
CA GLN A 42 6.37 -9.08 -1.76
C GLN A 42 6.86 -8.53 -3.12
N GLY A 43 6.01 -8.59 -4.16
CA GLY A 43 6.36 -8.02 -5.47
C GLY A 43 6.57 -6.51 -5.41
N VAL A 44 5.73 -5.79 -4.67
CA VAL A 44 5.89 -4.33 -4.48
C VAL A 44 7.14 -3.99 -3.70
N ILE A 45 7.42 -4.72 -2.61
CA ILE A 45 8.64 -4.54 -1.81
C ILE A 45 9.89 -4.75 -2.68
N GLN A 46 9.90 -5.77 -3.53
CA GLN A 46 11.00 -5.99 -4.47
C GLN A 46 11.15 -4.84 -5.45
N ALA A 47 10.06 -4.30 -5.99
CA ALA A 47 10.10 -3.15 -6.88
C ALA A 47 10.70 -1.91 -6.19
N ILE A 48 10.29 -1.64 -4.95
CA ILE A 48 10.82 -0.50 -4.17
C ILE A 48 12.31 -0.66 -3.90
N ARG A 49 12.72 -1.84 -3.43
CA ARG A 49 14.15 -2.17 -3.24
C ARG A 49 14.95 -2.11 -4.55
N GLY A 50 14.30 -2.33 -5.68
CA GLY A 50 14.86 -2.15 -7.02
C GLY A 50 14.95 -0.70 -7.51
N GLY A 51 14.61 0.28 -6.67
CA GLY A 51 14.71 1.72 -6.97
C GLY A 51 13.38 2.39 -7.34
N VAL A 52 12.25 1.68 -7.31
CA VAL A 52 10.94 2.33 -7.47
C VAL A 52 10.65 3.20 -6.25
N LYS A 53 10.45 4.50 -6.47
CA LYS A 53 10.26 5.46 -5.37
C LYS A 53 8.98 5.23 -4.57
N ARG A 54 7.88 4.91 -5.26
CA ARG A 54 6.55 4.72 -4.68
C ARG A 54 5.79 3.70 -5.51
N ALA A 55 5.01 2.86 -4.85
CA ALA A 55 4.14 1.89 -5.48
C ALA A 55 2.76 1.94 -4.84
N TYR A 56 1.72 1.57 -5.59
CA TYR A 56 0.34 1.71 -5.14
C TYR A 56 -0.42 0.39 -5.32
N LEU A 57 -1.03 -0.10 -4.24
CA LEU A 57 -1.94 -1.24 -4.25
C LEU A 57 -3.38 -0.73 -4.30
N ILE A 58 -3.97 -0.73 -5.50
CA ILE A 58 -5.33 -0.22 -5.77
C ILE A 58 -6.33 -1.33 -6.09
N ASN A 59 -7.63 -1.03 -5.93
CA ASN A 59 -8.71 -1.89 -6.41
C ASN A 59 -9.02 -1.57 -7.89
N GLY A 60 -8.55 -2.42 -8.80
CA GLY A 60 -8.77 -2.25 -10.23
C GLY A 60 -10.21 -2.41 -10.72
N LEU A 61 -11.12 -2.95 -9.90
CA LEU A 61 -12.55 -3.05 -10.28
C LEU A 61 -13.31 -1.75 -10.03
N THR A 62 -12.73 -0.79 -9.31
CA THR A 62 -13.33 0.53 -9.14
C THR A 62 -13.17 1.33 -10.43
N PRO A 63 -14.27 1.89 -11.00
CA PRO A 63 -14.19 2.75 -12.18
C PRO A 63 -13.19 3.89 -11.97
N HIS A 64 -12.36 4.14 -12.99
CA HIS A 64 -11.34 5.19 -12.96
C HIS A 64 -10.31 5.07 -11.82
N SER A 65 -10.17 3.90 -11.19
CA SER A 65 -9.27 3.66 -10.05
C SER A 65 -7.86 4.20 -10.22
N LEU A 66 -7.27 4.03 -11.40
CA LEU A 66 -5.93 4.52 -11.72
C LEU A 66 -5.86 6.05 -11.72
N LEU A 67 -6.83 6.72 -12.36
CA LEU A 67 -6.89 8.18 -12.41
C LEU A 67 -7.16 8.75 -11.02
N THR A 68 -8.07 8.15 -10.25
CA THR A 68 -8.35 8.58 -8.88
C THR A 68 -7.09 8.50 -8.01
N GLU A 69 -6.29 7.44 -8.13
CA GLU A 69 -5.08 7.30 -7.33
C GLU A 69 -4.00 8.31 -7.72
N VAL A 70 -3.82 8.58 -9.02
CA VAL A 70 -2.80 9.52 -9.50
C VAL A 70 -3.16 10.98 -9.21
N PHE A 71 -4.45 11.34 -9.35
CA PHE A 71 -4.90 12.73 -9.28
C PHE A 71 -5.57 13.13 -7.97
N THR A 72 -5.69 12.22 -6.99
CA THR A 72 -6.32 12.53 -5.70
C THR A 72 -5.38 12.21 -4.55
N LEU A 73 -5.16 13.17 -3.66
CA LEU A 73 -4.43 12.95 -2.40
C LEU A 73 -5.12 11.90 -1.50
N LYS A 74 -6.44 11.77 -1.63
CA LYS A 74 -7.29 10.76 -0.97
C LYS A 74 -7.54 9.54 -1.86
N GLY A 75 -6.50 9.04 -2.53
CA GLY A 75 -6.53 7.76 -3.22
C GLY A 75 -7.12 6.65 -2.33
N LYS A 76 -7.78 5.67 -2.96
CA LYS A 76 -8.45 4.56 -2.26
C LYS A 76 -7.55 3.32 -2.12
N GLY A 77 -6.33 3.35 -2.63
CA GLY A 77 -5.35 2.26 -2.50
C GLY A 77 -4.35 2.44 -1.37
N THR A 78 -3.48 1.46 -1.11
CA THR A 78 -2.39 1.61 -0.14
C THR A 78 -1.10 1.95 -0.87
N MET A 79 -0.47 3.07 -0.52
CA MET A 79 0.84 3.43 -1.05
C MET A 79 1.96 2.71 -0.26
N LEU A 80 2.97 2.21 -0.95
CA LEU A 80 4.19 1.69 -0.35
C LEU A 80 5.37 2.58 -0.73
N ILE A 81 6.21 2.88 0.26
CA ILE A 81 7.43 3.66 0.12
C ILE A 81 8.59 2.99 0.85
N ASP A 82 9.81 3.34 0.48
CA ASP A 82 11.00 2.96 1.24
C ASP A 82 11.00 3.66 2.61
N ASP A 83 11.54 3.00 3.63
CA ASP A 83 11.68 3.54 4.98
C ASP A 83 12.46 4.86 5.00
N ALA A 84 13.49 5.01 4.15
CA ALA A 84 14.26 6.24 4.04
C ALA A 84 13.46 7.43 3.47
N ALA A 85 12.35 7.16 2.78
CA ALA A 85 11.49 8.18 2.19
C ALA A 85 10.32 8.58 3.11
N GLU A 86 10.18 7.99 4.31
CA GLU A 86 9.03 8.25 5.20
C GLU A 86 8.99 9.71 5.68
N GLN A 87 10.12 10.28 6.09
CA GLN A 87 10.19 11.68 6.55
C GLN A 87 9.80 12.65 5.43
N GLU A 88 10.37 12.47 4.23
CA GLU A 88 10.01 13.28 3.05
C GLU A 88 8.51 13.19 2.73
N TYR A 89 7.91 12.00 2.91
CA TYR A 89 6.47 11.83 2.68
C TYR A 89 5.62 12.60 3.69
N LEU A 90 5.98 12.55 4.98
CA LEU A 90 5.24 13.22 6.05
C LEU A 90 5.33 14.75 5.97
N GLU A 91 6.47 15.29 5.49
CA GLU A 91 6.65 16.73 5.32
C GLU A 91 5.88 17.32 4.12
N ARG A 92 5.51 16.47 3.15
CA ARG A 92 4.83 16.90 1.92
C ARG A 92 3.30 16.84 2.02
N GLY A 93 2.75 16.29 3.10
CA GLY A 93 1.31 16.15 3.37
C GLY A 93 0.81 17.15 4.40
#